data_AF-A0A9P1HP55-F1
#
_entry.id   AF-A0A9P1HP55-F1
#
_cell.length_a   1.000
_cell.length_b   1.000
_cell.length_c   1.000
_cell.angle_alpha   90.00
_cell.angle_beta   90.00
_cell.angle_gamma   90.00
#
_symmetry.space_group_name_H-M   'P 1'
#
loop_
_entity.id
_entity.type
_entity.pdbx_description
1 polymer ?
#
loop_
_entity_poly.entity_id
_entity_poly.type
_entity_poly.pdbx_seq_one_letter_code
_entity_poly.pdbx_strand_id
1 'polypeptide(L)'
;MGNQYVKPHKEGNSPYTRSGVPPPVIAKKAGSDKPSHRINEPMSLELHMADERVRAAGLSPAERAWRAKWVMDQHLHPDEPIVVDAVHRQLNPVRVFYRYPWDKLYLHFLKPTFGVYYGTAMRVTVPKVLMAFLTLQAAYYYWKYEVKDWTHLRGLETMPQKEVLINADSIENRYPGLTAQAVPHPAKYDYYGPTFEKRTALLDVGQSSRPW
;
A
#
# COMPACT_ATOMS: atom_id res chain seq x y z
N MET A 1 5.72 15.21 -1.40
CA MET A 1 6.48 16.11 -0.53
C MET A 1 6.02 15.87 0.89
N GLY A 2 6.82 15.16 1.69
CA GLY A 2 6.45 14.84 3.07
C GLY A 2 6.57 16.07 3.95
N ASN A 3 5.56 16.34 4.78
CA ASN A 3 5.63 17.37 5.81
C ASN A 3 6.72 16.97 6.81
N GLN A 4 7.92 17.51 6.63
CA GLN A 4 8.99 17.37 7.61
C GLN A 4 8.57 18.18 8.85
N TYR A 5 8.18 17.46 9.90
CA TYR A 5 7.83 18.08 11.16
C TYR A 5 9.09 18.70 11.78
N VAL A 6 9.16 20.03 11.79
CA VAL A 6 10.18 20.79 12.50
C VAL A 6 9.64 21.08 13.90
N LYS A 7 10.36 20.62 14.93
CA LYS A 7 9.99 20.88 16.32
C LYS A 7 10.10 22.40 16.58
N PRO A 8 9.04 23.07 17.11
CA PRO A 8 9.12 24.48 17.45
C PRO A 8 10.13 24.72 18.58
N HIS A 9 10.69 25.93 18.62
CA HIS A 9 11.65 26.34 19.64
C HIS A 9 11.01 26.33 21.03
N LYS A 10 11.79 25.98 22.06
CA LYS A 10 11.30 25.92 23.45
C LYS A 10 11.24 27.35 23.99
N GLU A 11 10.04 27.85 24.28
CA GLU A 11 9.78 29.22 24.70
C GLU A 11 9.91 29.42 26.21
N GLY A 12 9.85 28.37 27.02
CA GLY A 12 9.92 28.50 28.48
C GLY A 12 10.66 27.39 29.23
N ASN A 13 10.67 27.50 30.56
CA ASN A 13 11.44 26.64 31.46
C ASN A 13 10.61 25.55 32.16
N SER A 14 9.32 25.39 31.83
CA SER A 14 8.51 24.36 32.47
C SER A 14 9.02 22.96 32.09
N PRO A 15 9.27 22.08 33.08
CA PRO A 15 9.73 20.72 32.80
C PRO A 15 8.59 19.81 32.31
N TYR A 16 7.34 20.27 32.46
CA TYR A 16 6.13 19.48 32.23
C TYR A 16 5.50 19.67 30.84
N THR A 17 5.95 20.65 30.04
CA THR A 17 5.41 20.86 28.70
C THR A 17 6.50 20.85 27.63
N ARG A 18 6.13 20.40 26.42
CA ARG A 18 7.05 20.33 25.29
C ARG A 18 7.51 21.71 24.80
N SER A 19 6.66 22.73 24.91
CA SER A 19 6.95 24.13 24.57
C SER A 19 7.72 24.86 25.67
N GLY A 20 7.75 24.32 26.90
CA GLY A 20 8.36 24.97 28.05
C GLY A 20 7.50 26.06 28.69
N VAL A 21 6.36 26.39 28.11
CA VAL A 21 5.39 27.31 28.72
C VAL A 21 4.72 26.59 29.89
N PRO A 22 4.51 27.21 31.07
CA PRO A 22 3.74 26.56 32.12
C PRO A 22 2.34 26.18 31.60
N PRO A 23 1.76 25.05 32.04
CA PRO A 23 0.38 24.72 31.68
C PRO A 23 -0.53 25.89 32.11
N PRO A 24 -1.58 26.20 31.33
CA PRO A 24 -2.46 27.33 31.63
C PRO A 24 -3.00 27.19 33.05
N VAL A 25 -2.90 28.28 33.83
CA VAL A 25 -3.31 28.30 35.23
C VAL A 25 -4.79 27.94 35.30
N ILE A 26 -5.13 26.95 36.13
CA ILE A 26 -6.52 26.61 36.41
C ILE A 26 -7.11 27.79 37.19
N ALA A 27 -7.88 28.63 36.50
CA ALA A 27 -8.52 29.80 37.11
C ALA A 27 -9.67 29.35 38.02
N LYS A 28 -9.37 29.02 39.28
CA LYS A 28 -10.39 28.98 40.33
C LYS A 28 -10.59 30.40 40.81
N LYS A 29 -11.75 31.01 40.51
CA LYS A 29 -12.12 32.30 41.14
C LYS A 29 -12.22 32.04 42.64
N ALA A 30 -11.42 32.74 43.45
CA ALA A 30 -11.41 32.56 44.90
C ALA A 30 -12.84 32.73 45.45
N GLY A 31 -13.32 31.73 46.20
CA GLY A 31 -14.69 31.69 46.76
C GLY A 31 -15.79 31.16 45.83
N SER A 32 -15.48 30.63 44.64
CA SER A 32 -16.47 30.03 43.75
C SER A 32 -16.65 28.54 44.01
N ASP A 33 -17.89 28.12 44.27
CA ASP A 33 -18.31 26.72 44.47
C ASP A 33 -18.38 25.91 43.15
N LYS A 34 -18.03 26.55 42.02
CA LYS A 34 -18.01 25.90 40.71
C LYS A 34 -16.88 24.87 40.62
N PRO A 35 -17.13 23.69 40.02
CA PRO A 35 -16.10 22.70 39.78
C PRO A 35 -14.99 23.26 38.86
N SER A 36 -13.75 22.90 39.17
CA SER A 36 -12.58 23.30 38.37
C SER A 36 -12.61 22.60 37.02
N HIS A 37 -12.63 23.36 35.93
CA HIS A 37 -12.45 22.85 34.57
C HIS A 37 -11.29 23.59 33.89
N ARG A 38 -10.61 22.90 32.95
CA ARG A 38 -9.61 23.53 32.10
C ARG A 38 -10.33 24.42 31.09
N ILE A 39 -9.80 25.62 30.86
CA ILE A 39 -10.48 26.70 30.12
C ILE A 39 -10.82 26.32 28.64
N ASN A 40 -10.21 25.26 28.09
CA ASN A 40 -10.33 24.87 26.67
C ASN A 40 -10.62 23.36 26.42
N GLU A 41 -11.02 22.58 27.42
CA GLU A 41 -11.42 21.18 27.21
C GLU A 41 -12.95 21.05 27.33
N PRO A 42 -13.61 20.20 26.51
CA PRO A 42 -15.01 19.86 26.77
C PRO A 42 -15.11 19.29 28.19
N MET A 43 -16.15 19.68 28.93
CA MET A 43 -16.35 19.21 30.29
C MET A 43 -16.33 17.67 30.31
N SER A 44 -15.40 17.08 31.09
CA SER A 44 -15.34 15.62 31.23
C SER A 44 -16.71 15.10 31.68
N LEU A 45 -17.20 14.06 31.02
CA LEU A 45 -18.47 13.39 31.36
C LEU A 45 -18.51 12.93 32.83
N GLU A 46 -17.33 12.70 33.41
CA GLU A 46 -17.15 12.13 34.74
C GLU A 46 -17.06 13.20 35.86
N LEU A 47 -16.88 14.50 35.55
CA LEU A 47 -16.73 15.60 36.54
C LEU A 47 -15.91 15.17 37.80
N HIS A 48 -16.34 15.56 39.00
CA HIS A 48 -15.86 15.06 40.30
C HIS A 48 -16.42 13.66 40.67
N MET A 49 -17.27 13.07 39.82
CA MET A 49 -17.86 11.74 40.04
C MET A 49 -16.89 10.61 39.65
N ALA A 50 -15.71 10.94 39.10
CA ALA A 50 -14.57 10.03 39.03
C ALA A 50 -14.20 9.51 40.43
N ASP A 51 -14.37 10.33 41.47
CA ASP A 51 -14.18 9.92 42.87
C ASP A 51 -15.41 9.19 43.42
N GLU A 52 -15.21 7.96 43.89
CA GLU A 52 -16.29 7.07 44.34
C GLU A 52 -17.03 7.61 45.58
N ARG A 53 -16.33 8.35 46.45
CA ARG A 53 -16.92 8.98 47.65
C ARG A 53 -17.89 10.09 47.30
N VAL A 54 -17.55 10.89 46.29
CA VAL A 54 -18.40 11.99 45.80
C VAL A 54 -19.58 11.42 45.02
N ARG A 55 -19.35 10.33 44.28
CA ARG A 55 -20.40 9.57 43.58
C ARG A 55 -21.49 9.06 44.53
N ALA A 56 -21.11 8.57 45.72
CA ALA A 56 -22.05 8.11 46.73
C ALA A 56 -22.92 9.23 47.34
N ALA A 57 -22.43 10.47 47.34
CA ALA A 57 -23.18 11.64 47.83
C ALA A 57 -24.21 12.18 46.81
N GLY A 58 -24.11 11.78 45.54
CA GLY A 58 -24.99 12.24 44.47
C GLY A 58 -24.71 13.68 44.01
N LEU A 59 -25.42 14.12 42.96
CA LEU A 59 -25.29 15.49 42.44
C LEU A 59 -26.16 16.48 43.21
N SER A 60 -25.64 17.67 43.47
CA SER A 60 -26.42 18.80 43.95
C SER A 60 -27.50 19.22 42.93
N PRO A 61 -28.58 19.90 43.36
CA PRO A 61 -29.59 20.40 42.45
C PRO A 61 -29.02 21.33 41.35
N ALA A 62 -28.00 22.14 41.70
CA ALA A 62 -27.35 23.04 40.78
C ALA A 62 -26.54 22.29 39.71
N GLU A 63 -25.80 21.25 40.10
CA GLU A 63 -25.04 20.41 39.18
C GLU A 63 -25.97 19.59 38.29
N ARG A 64 -27.11 19.12 38.80
CA ARG A 64 -28.12 18.42 38.01
C ARG A 64 -28.70 19.31 36.92
N ALA A 65 -29.00 20.57 37.24
CA ALA A 65 -29.49 21.55 36.26
C ALA A 65 -28.42 21.84 35.18
N TRP A 66 -27.16 21.98 35.58
CA TRP A 66 -26.04 22.15 34.65
C TRP A 66 -25.81 20.94 33.76
N ARG A 67 -25.93 19.71 34.31
CA ARG A 67 -25.84 18.46 33.57
C ARG A 67 -26.94 18.35 32.54
N ALA A 68 -28.17 18.69 32.91
CA ALA A 68 -29.32 18.67 32.00
C ALA A 68 -29.09 19.61 30.81
N LYS A 69 -28.58 20.83 31.07
CA LYS A 69 -28.21 21.77 30.01
C LYS A 69 -27.10 21.22 29.10
N TRP A 70 -26.03 20.70 29.69
CA TRP A 70 -24.91 20.11 28.93
C TRP A 70 -25.35 18.96 28.02
N VAL A 71 -26.21 18.06 28.51
CA VAL A 71 -26.74 16.95 27.71
C VAL A 71 -27.56 17.46 26.54
N MET A 72 -28.38 18.50 26.75
CA MET A 72 -29.12 19.14 25.66
C MET A 72 -28.19 19.82 24.65
N ASP A 73 -27.09 20.42 25.11
CA ASP A 73 -26.06 21.02 24.25
C ASP A 73 -25.29 19.96 23.41
N GLN A 74 -25.39 18.66 23.74
CA GLN A 74 -24.84 17.58 22.91
C GLN A 74 -25.77 17.18 21.75
N HIS A 75 -27.01 17.67 21.70
CA HIS A 75 -27.86 17.43 20.55
C HIS A 75 -27.36 18.28 19.37
N LEU A 76 -26.86 17.59 18.35
CA LEU A 76 -26.47 18.24 17.10
C LEU A 76 -27.72 18.80 16.39
N HIS A 77 -27.51 19.83 15.58
CA HIS A 77 -28.56 20.34 14.70
C HIS A 77 -29.02 19.21 13.75
N PRO A 78 -30.32 19.11 13.40
CA PRO A 78 -30.80 18.07 12.49
C PRO A 78 -30.10 18.03 11.12
N ASP A 79 -29.54 19.17 10.70
CA ASP A 79 -28.80 19.28 9.43
C ASP A 79 -27.34 18.82 9.55
N GLU A 80 -26.84 18.54 10.75
CA GLU A 80 -25.49 18.03 10.96
C GLU A 80 -25.48 16.49 10.96
N PRO A 81 -24.46 15.85 10.35
CA PRO A 81 -23.27 16.46 9.73
C PRO A 81 -23.53 16.98 8.31
N ILE A 82 -23.19 18.25 8.05
CA ILE A 82 -23.23 18.83 6.70
C ILE A 82 -21.99 18.35 5.94
N VAL A 83 -22.18 17.39 5.03
CA VAL A 83 -21.11 16.91 4.15
C VAL A 83 -20.99 17.88 2.97
N VAL A 84 -19.94 18.71 2.98
CA VAL A 84 -19.67 19.66 1.89
C VAL A 84 -18.97 18.95 0.74
N ASP A 85 -19.71 18.66 -0.33
CA ASP A 85 -19.19 18.01 -1.54
C ASP A 85 -17.98 18.74 -2.14
N ALA A 86 -17.94 20.07 -2.06
CA ALA A 86 -16.85 20.88 -2.63
C ALA A 86 -15.49 20.60 -1.98
N VAL A 87 -15.45 20.24 -0.69
CA VAL A 87 -14.21 19.91 0.03
C VAL A 87 -13.69 18.52 -0.37
N HIS A 88 -14.59 17.60 -0.70
CA HIS A 88 -14.25 16.22 -1.03
C HIS A 88 -14.19 15.94 -2.54
N ARG A 89 -14.61 16.89 -3.38
CA ARG A 89 -14.55 16.80 -4.84
C ARG A 89 -13.10 16.88 -5.31
N GLN A 90 -12.65 15.83 -5.99
CA GLN A 90 -11.34 15.85 -6.63
C GLN A 90 -11.38 16.76 -7.87
N LEU A 91 -10.64 17.87 -7.84
CA LEU A 91 -10.57 18.81 -8.96
C LEU A 91 -9.86 18.25 -10.21
N ASN A 92 -9.10 17.16 -10.10
CA ASN A 92 -8.35 16.62 -11.24
C ASN A 92 -9.30 15.87 -12.22
N PRO A 93 -9.53 16.40 -13.45
CA PRO A 93 -10.49 15.84 -14.39
C PRO A 93 -10.08 14.45 -14.90
N VAL A 94 -8.78 14.21 -15.10
CA VAL A 94 -8.25 12.90 -15.51
C VAL A 94 -8.59 11.86 -14.45
N ARG A 95 -8.43 12.24 -13.17
CA ARG A 95 -8.73 11.35 -12.05
C ARG A 95 -10.21 11.06 -11.91
N VAL A 96 -11.07 12.04 -12.14
CA VAL A 96 -12.51 11.83 -12.19
C VAL A 96 -12.87 10.89 -13.32
N PHE A 97 -12.32 11.11 -14.52
CA PHE A 97 -12.62 10.33 -15.71
C PHE A 97 -12.31 8.84 -15.55
N TYR A 98 -11.08 8.47 -15.18
CA TYR A 98 -10.72 7.05 -15.07
C TYR A 98 -11.39 6.35 -13.87
N ARG A 99 -11.78 7.08 -12.82
CA ARG A 99 -12.49 6.52 -11.65
C ARG A 99 -13.99 6.41 -11.86
N TYR A 100 -14.56 7.26 -12.72
CA TYR A 100 -16.00 7.37 -12.95
C TYR A 100 -16.73 6.03 -13.12
N PRO A 101 -16.30 5.11 -14.02
CA PRO A 101 -17.04 3.87 -14.23
C PRO A 101 -17.09 3.00 -12.97
N TRP A 102 -15.98 2.93 -12.24
CA TRP A 102 -15.88 2.12 -11.02
C TRP A 102 -16.64 2.75 -9.85
N ASP A 103 -16.62 4.07 -9.75
CA ASP A 103 -17.37 4.80 -8.72
C ASP A 103 -18.89 4.69 -8.94
N LYS A 104 -19.36 4.67 -10.19
CA LYS A 104 -20.76 4.38 -10.53
C LYS A 104 -21.16 2.95 -10.20
N LEU A 105 -20.32 1.97 -10.53
CA LEU A 105 -20.55 0.56 -10.17
C LEU A 105 -20.64 0.40 -8.64
N TYR A 106 -19.76 1.06 -7.90
CA TYR A 106 -19.79 1.05 -6.45
C TYR A 106 -21.10 1.64 -5.86
N LEU A 107 -21.50 2.82 -6.32
CA LEU A 107 -22.68 3.51 -5.78
C LEU A 107 -23.99 2.81 -6.10
N HIS A 108 -24.12 2.29 -7.33
CA HIS A 108 -25.39 1.75 -7.82
C HIS A 108 -25.53 0.23 -7.63
N PHE A 109 -24.44 -0.52 -7.50
CA PHE A 109 -24.48 -1.99 -7.36
C PHE A 109 -23.79 -2.48 -6.09
N LEU A 110 -22.50 -2.17 -5.87
CA LEU A 110 -21.77 -2.80 -4.77
C LEU A 110 -22.27 -2.36 -3.39
N LYS A 111 -22.50 -1.06 -3.20
CA LYS A 111 -22.98 -0.49 -1.95
C LYS A 111 -24.37 -1.02 -1.54
N PRO A 112 -25.40 -1.02 -2.42
CA PRO A 112 -26.72 -1.53 -2.03
C PRO A 112 -26.74 -3.05 -1.84
N THR A 113 -25.98 -3.81 -2.61
CA THR A 113 -26.01 -5.29 -2.54
C THR A 113 -25.18 -5.85 -1.38
N PHE A 114 -23.97 -5.33 -1.14
CA PHE A 114 -23.02 -5.88 -0.16
C PHE A 114 -22.87 -5.02 1.11
N GLY A 115 -23.55 -3.88 1.16
CA GLY A 115 -23.39 -2.91 2.23
C GLY A 115 -22.09 -2.11 2.15
N VAL A 116 -21.92 -1.18 3.09
CA VAL A 116 -20.82 -0.19 3.05
C VAL A 116 -19.46 -0.85 3.24
N TYR A 117 -19.34 -1.79 4.18
CA TYR A 117 -18.06 -2.39 4.52
C TYR A 117 -17.49 -3.22 3.35
N TYR A 118 -18.21 -4.27 2.94
CA TYR A 118 -17.76 -5.16 1.87
C TYR A 118 -17.72 -4.45 0.52
N GLY A 119 -18.70 -3.58 0.21
CA GLY A 119 -18.68 -2.80 -1.03
C GLY A 119 -17.43 -1.92 -1.11
N THR A 120 -16.98 -1.33 0.01
CA THR A 120 -15.78 -0.48 0.02
C THR A 120 -14.51 -1.32 -0.12
N ALA A 121 -14.46 -2.49 0.51
CA ALA A 121 -13.36 -3.43 0.31
C ALA A 121 -13.22 -3.82 -1.17
N MET A 122 -14.32 -4.26 -1.81
CA MET A 122 -14.35 -4.60 -3.23
C MET A 122 -13.97 -3.42 -4.14
N ARG A 123 -14.42 -2.20 -3.81
CA ARG A 123 -14.08 -0.99 -4.57
C ARG A 123 -12.57 -0.76 -4.63
N VAL A 124 -11.84 -1.10 -3.57
CA VAL A 124 -10.40 -0.84 -3.46
C VAL A 124 -9.57 -2.01 -3.98
N THR A 125 -10.00 -3.25 -3.74
CA THR A 125 -9.20 -4.44 -4.05
C THR A 125 -9.32 -4.87 -5.51
N VAL A 126 -10.54 -4.94 -6.05
CA VAL A 126 -10.79 -5.53 -7.38
C VAL A 126 -10.05 -4.80 -8.49
N PRO A 127 -10.08 -3.45 -8.60
CA PRO A 127 -9.34 -2.75 -9.64
C PRO A 127 -7.83 -2.95 -9.54
N LYS A 128 -7.29 -3.04 -8.32
CA LYS A 128 -5.85 -3.27 -8.12
C LYS A 128 -5.45 -4.66 -8.57
N VAL A 129 -6.24 -5.68 -8.24
CA VAL A 129 -6.01 -7.06 -8.67
C VAL A 129 -6.13 -7.16 -10.19
N LEU A 130 -7.14 -6.54 -10.79
CA LEU A 130 -7.32 -6.50 -12.24
C LEU A 130 -6.12 -5.82 -12.93
N MET A 131 -5.70 -4.67 -12.44
CA MET A 131 -4.53 -3.96 -12.99
C MET A 131 -3.25 -4.80 -12.83
N ALA A 132 -3.03 -5.41 -11.67
CA ALA A 132 -1.88 -6.29 -11.44
C ALA A 132 -1.89 -7.47 -12.42
N PHE A 133 -3.03 -8.12 -12.59
CA PHE A 133 -3.20 -9.23 -13.53
C PHE A 133 -2.92 -8.80 -14.98
N LEU A 134 -3.49 -7.67 -15.43
CA LEU A 134 -3.25 -7.14 -16.77
C LEU A 134 -1.78 -6.78 -16.99
N THR A 135 -1.13 -6.15 -16.00
CA THR A 135 0.30 -5.83 -16.09
C THR A 135 1.18 -7.08 -16.15
N LEU A 136 0.85 -8.11 -15.37
CA LEU A 136 1.59 -9.37 -15.41
C LEU A 136 1.42 -10.08 -16.75
N GLN A 137 0.21 -10.11 -17.31
CA GLN A 137 0.01 -10.70 -18.65
C GLN A 137 0.66 -9.89 -19.76
N ALA A 138 0.62 -8.56 -19.70
CA ALA A 138 1.33 -7.72 -20.66
C ALA A 138 2.85 -7.95 -20.57
N ALA A 139 3.40 -8.00 -19.34
CA ALA A 139 4.82 -8.29 -19.12
C ALA A 139 5.21 -9.69 -19.59
N TYR A 140 4.39 -10.71 -19.28
CA TYR A 140 4.61 -12.09 -19.73
C TYR A 140 4.54 -12.20 -21.24
N TYR A 141 3.55 -11.58 -21.88
CA TYR A 141 3.42 -11.56 -23.33
C TYR A 141 4.63 -10.90 -23.98
N TYR A 142 5.01 -9.71 -23.49
CA TYR A 142 6.19 -9.00 -23.97
C TYR A 142 7.45 -9.85 -23.81
N TRP A 143 7.66 -10.45 -22.63
CA TRP A 143 8.79 -11.32 -22.39
C TRP A 143 8.79 -12.56 -23.30
N LYS A 144 7.63 -13.16 -23.55
CA LYS A 144 7.53 -14.38 -24.37
C LYS A 144 7.76 -14.16 -25.85
N TYR A 145 7.29 -13.04 -26.41
CA TYR A 145 7.26 -12.82 -27.87
C TYR A 145 8.24 -11.75 -28.35
N GLU A 146 8.71 -10.86 -27.48
CA GLU A 146 9.71 -9.83 -27.77
C GLU A 146 11.03 -10.18 -27.06
N VAL A 147 11.47 -11.44 -27.20
CA VAL A 147 12.80 -11.86 -26.75
C VAL A 147 13.83 -11.26 -27.71
N LYS A 148 14.91 -10.71 -27.13
CA LYS A 148 16.01 -10.16 -27.91
C LYS A 148 16.80 -11.30 -28.55
N ASP A 149 16.60 -11.49 -29.84
CA ASP A 149 17.32 -12.44 -30.68
C ASP A 149 18.28 -11.72 -31.63
N TRP A 150 19.15 -12.47 -32.32
CA TRP A 150 20.03 -11.91 -33.36
C TRP A 150 19.26 -11.24 -34.52
N THR A 151 17.99 -11.57 -34.70
CA THR A 151 17.09 -10.93 -35.68
C THR A 151 16.45 -9.64 -35.16
N HIS A 152 16.32 -9.48 -33.84
CA HIS A 152 15.58 -8.38 -33.19
C HIS A 152 16.43 -7.76 -32.07
N LEU A 153 16.95 -6.55 -32.31
CA LEU A 153 17.83 -5.82 -31.37
C LEU A 153 17.11 -5.29 -30.11
N ARG A 154 15.78 -5.38 -30.05
CA ARG A 154 14.93 -4.91 -28.95
C ARG A 154 14.43 -6.10 -28.14
N GLY A 155 14.09 -5.85 -26.88
CA GLY A 155 13.50 -6.87 -26.01
C GLY A 155 14.36 -7.22 -24.80
N LEU A 156 13.88 -8.19 -24.04
CA LEU A 156 14.62 -8.74 -22.91
C LEU A 156 15.56 -9.84 -23.41
N GLU A 157 16.83 -9.77 -23.00
CA GLU A 157 17.80 -10.83 -23.26
C GLU A 157 17.61 -11.94 -22.24
N THR A 158 17.25 -13.13 -22.70
CA THR A 158 17.17 -14.32 -21.86
C THR A 158 18.36 -15.20 -22.14
N MET A 159 19.24 -15.34 -21.17
CA MET A 159 20.28 -16.36 -21.23
C MET A 159 19.71 -17.66 -20.67
N PRO A 160 19.98 -18.82 -21.31
CA PRO A 160 19.61 -20.10 -20.72
C PRO A 160 20.25 -20.21 -19.33
N GLN A 161 19.48 -20.70 -18.37
CA GLN A 161 19.98 -20.88 -17.02
C GLN A 161 21.13 -21.90 -17.07
N LYS A 162 22.31 -21.48 -16.61
CA LYS A 162 23.44 -22.40 -16.46
C LYS A 162 23.14 -23.32 -15.29
N GLU A 163 22.94 -24.61 -15.57
CA GLU A 163 22.85 -25.61 -14.52
C GLU A 163 24.21 -25.71 -13.81
N VAL A 164 24.21 -25.50 -12.49
CA VAL A 164 25.42 -25.59 -11.67
C VAL A 164 25.43 -26.97 -11.01
N LEU A 165 26.34 -27.83 -11.47
CA LEU A 165 26.60 -29.14 -10.85
C LEU A 165 27.56 -28.95 -9.68
N ILE A 166 27.06 -29.06 -8.44
CA ILE A 166 27.85 -28.85 -7.23
C ILE A 166 29.01 -29.86 -7.11
N ASN A 167 28.79 -31.11 -7.53
CA ASN A 167 29.73 -32.22 -7.37
C ASN A 167 30.38 -32.65 -8.69
N ALA A 168 30.52 -31.73 -9.65
CA ALA A 168 30.99 -32.02 -11.01
C ALA A 168 32.28 -32.86 -11.04
N ASP A 169 33.31 -32.44 -10.29
CA ASP A 169 34.62 -33.10 -10.28
C ASP A 169 34.56 -34.55 -9.80
N SER A 170 33.73 -34.82 -8.78
CA SER A 170 33.58 -36.16 -8.22
C SER A 170 32.85 -37.11 -9.18
N ILE A 171 31.93 -36.59 -9.98
CA ILE A 171 31.17 -37.33 -10.99
C ILE A 171 32.10 -37.65 -12.16
N GLU A 172 32.86 -36.67 -12.64
CA GLU A 172 33.78 -36.83 -13.76
C GLU A 172 34.89 -37.85 -13.45
N ASN A 173 35.43 -37.83 -12.22
CA ASN A 173 36.43 -38.80 -11.77
C ASN A 173 35.90 -40.25 -11.72
N ARG A 174 34.62 -40.43 -11.39
CA ARG A 174 33.99 -41.77 -11.32
C ARG A 174 33.49 -42.25 -12.68
N TYR A 175 33.01 -41.31 -13.49
CA TYR A 175 32.33 -41.55 -14.76
C TYR A 175 32.76 -40.48 -15.78
N PRO A 176 33.94 -40.63 -16.41
CA PRO A 176 34.45 -39.63 -17.34
C PRO A 176 33.53 -39.50 -18.56
N GLY A 177 33.22 -38.26 -18.94
CA GLY A 177 32.37 -37.91 -20.08
C GLY A 177 30.86 -38.05 -19.84
N LEU A 178 30.43 -38.52 -18.67
CA LEU A 178 29.00 -38.68 -18.36
C LEU A 178 28.28 -37.33 -18.30
N THR A 179 28.93 -36.32 -17.73
CA THR A 179 28.36 -34.98 -17.54
C THR A 179 27.97 -34.33 -18.87
N ALA A 180 28.83 -34.45 -19.90
CA ALA A 180 28.59 -33.94 -21.25
C ALA A 180 27.46 -34.67 -21.99
N GLN A 181 27.20 -35.93 -21.66
CA GLN A 181 26.10 -36.71 -22.25
C GLN A 181 24.77 -36.50 -21.51
N ALA A 182 24.82 -36.38 -20.18
CA ALA A 182 23.65 -36.32 -19.32
C ALA A 182 23.05 -34.92 -19.24
N VAL A 183 23.88 -33.88 -19.27
CA VAL A 183 23.41 -32.49 -19.21
C VAL A 183 23.17 -31.97 -20.62
N PRO A 184 21.93 -31.62 -20.98
CA PRO A 184 21.68 -31.01 -22.28
C PRO A 184 22.40 -29.66 -22.34
N HIS A 185 23.23 -29.44 -23.35
CA HIS A 185 23.78 -28.12 -23.62
C HIS A 185 22.66 -27.24 -24.19
N PRO A 186 22.10 -26.28 -23.41
CA PRO A 186 20.94 -25.51 -23.88
C PRO A 186 21.29 -24.69 -25.12
N ALA A 187 22.54 -24.20 -25.21
CA ALA A 187 23.03 -23.43 -26.35
C ALA A 187 23.48 -24.26 -27.57
N LYS A 188 23.36 -25.59 -27.53
CA LYS A 188 23.77 -26.45 -28.65
C LYS A 188 23.04 -26.09 -29.96
N TYR A 189 21.80 -25.61 -29.82
CA TYR A 189 20.91 -25.27 -30.94
C TYR A 189 20.58 -23.77 -31.05
N ASP A 190 21.21 -22.90 -30.24
CA ASP A 190 20.84 -21.47 -30.15
C ASP A 190 20.97 -20.68 -31.46
N TYR A 191 21.62 -21.26 -32.49
CA TYR A 191 21.82 -20.62 -33.80
C TYR A 191 21.30 -21.44 -34.98
N TYR A 192 20.67 -22.59 -34.70
CA TYR A 192 20.33 -23.58 -35.70
C TYR A 192 18.89 -24.06 -35.50
N GLY A 193 18.09 -24.02 -36.57
CA GLY A 193 16.76 -24.62 -36.51
C GLY A 193 16.86 -26.11 -36.12
N PRO A 194 15.83 -26.73 -35.50
CA PRO A 194 15.87 -28.12 -35.02
C PRO A 194 16.22 -29.16 -36.10
N THR A 195 16.10 -28.79 -37.38
CA THR A 195 16.42 -29.61 -38.54
C THR A 195 17.80 -29.36 -39.11
N PHE A 196 18.57 -28.38 -38.61
CA PHE A 196 19.85 -27.96 -39.19
C PHE A 196 20.89 -29.07 -39.18
N GLU A 197 21.07 -29.79 -38.06
CA GLU A 197 21.98 -30.94 -37.98
C GLU A 197 21.61 -32.08 -38.94
N LYS A 198 20.34 -32.14 -39.37
CA LYS A 198 19.84 -33.15 -40.33
C LYS A 198 19.99 -32.70 -41.77
N ARG A 199 20.36 -31.44 -42.03
CA ARG A 199 20.59 -30.94 -43.39
C ARG A 199 21.98 -31.37 -43.82
N THR A 200 22.04 -32.34 -44.72
CA THR A 200 23.26 -32.61 -45.47
C THR A 200 23.33 -31.59 -46.59
N ALA A 201 24.37 -30.75 -46.57
CA ALA A 201 24.67 -29.94 -47.74
C ALA A 201 25.24 -30.87 -48.81
N LEU A 202 24.56 -31.02 -49.95
CA LEU A 202 25.09 -31.64 -51.17
C LEU A 202 26.10 -30.70 -51.87
N LEU A 203 26.92 -30.00 -51.09
CA LEU A 203 27.99 -29.17 -51.63
C LEU A 203 29.23 -30.04 -51.71
N ASP A 204 29.47 -30.62 -52.88
CA ASP A 204 30.77 -31.17 -53.24
C ASP A 204 31.73 -29.99 -53.44
N VAL A 205 32.31 -29.50 -52.34
CA VAL A 205 33.25 -28.37 -52.37
C VAL A 205 34.63 -28.77 -52.93
N GLY A 206 34.79 -30.02 -53.41
CA GLY A 206 36.06 -30.57 -53.82
C GLY A 206 37.04 -30.74 -52.65
N GLN A 207 38.22 -31.28 -52.93
CA GLN A 207 39.28 -31.33 -51.92
C GLN A 207 39.77 -29.91 -51.61
N SER A 208 39.80 -29.55 -50.32
CA SER A 208 40.39 -28.28 -49.90
C SER A 208 41.86 -28.23 -50.32
N SER A 209 42.27 -27.15 -51.01
CA SER A 209 43.67 -26.99 -51.43
C SER A 209 44.65 -26.71 -50.28
N ARG A 210 44.17 -26.67 -49.02
CA ARG A 210 45.00 -26.41 -47.85
C ARG A 210 45.45 -27.74 -47.22
N PRO A 211 46.76 -27.88 -46.93
CA PRO A 211 47.34 -29.12 -46.42
C PRO A 211 47.21 -29.27 -44.89
N TRP A 212 46.04 -28.96 -44.32
CA TRP A 212 45.74 -29.21 -42.90
C TRP A 212 44.26 -29.46 -42.65
#